data_AF-A0A938W5K0-F1
#
_entry.id   AF-A0A938W5K0-F1
#
_cell.length_a   1.000
_cell.length_b   1.000
_cell.length_c   1.000
_cell.angle_alpha   90.00
_cell.angle_beta   90.00
_cell.angle_gamma   90.00
#
_symmetry.space_group_name_H-M   'P 1'
#
loop_
_entity.id
_entity.type
_entity.pdbx_description
1 polymer ?
#
loop_
_entity_poly.entity_id
_entity_poly.type
_entity_poly.pdbx_seq_one_letter_code
_entity_poly.pdbx_strand_id
1 'polypeptide(L)'
;MSRHAWAYIVSILLTGAALSVLALLSGPLPSVSQWLTLAALVVLTTAAQYFEAEAPGRQSYYPHFVFLFAGVLLLHPFLFVLQVTIPHLIEWAQKRLSGSPLLRDWYIQPFNISMHIIAGVTARAVFVGLV
;
A
#
# COMPACT_ATOMS: atom_id res chain seq x y z
N MET A 1 22.29 -0.54 -9.93
CA MET A 1 21.94 0.60 -9.04
C MET A 1 23.12 0.94 -8.16
N SER A 2 23.26 2.20 -7.74
CA SER A 2 24.33 2.64 -6.82
C SER A 2 24.09 2.17 -5.38
N ARG A 3 25.13 2.21 -4.53
CA ARG A 3 25.01 1.88 -3.10
C ARG A 3 24.00 2.77 -2.37
N HIS A 4 23.98 4.06 -2.68
CA HIS A 4 23.04 5.02 -2.11
C HIS A 4 21.58 4.67 -2.47
N ALA A 5 21.34 4.25 -3.71
CA ALA A 5 19.99 3.88 -4.13
C ALA A 5 19.50 2.61 -3.44
N TRP A 6 20.40 1.63 -3.22
CA TRP A 6 20.07 0.44 -2.42
C TRP A 6 19.82 0.76 -0.95
N ALA A 7 20.63 1.63 -0.35
CA ALA A 7 20.41 2.08 1.03
C ALA A 7 19.01 2.69 1.18
N TYR A 8 18.61 3.56 0.26
CA TYR A 8 17.26 4.14 0.23
C TYR A 8 16.15 3.07 0.12
N ILE A 9 16.25 2.15 -0.85
CA ILE A 9 15.25 1.08 -1.02
C ILE A 9 15.14 0.24 0.24
N VAL A 10 16.27 -0.21 0.78
CA VAL A 10 16.30 -1.06 1.99
C VAL A 10 15.71 -0.33 3.18
N SER A 11 16.02 0.96 3.37
CA SER A 11 15.42 1.76 4.44
C SER A 11 13.90 1.81 4.33
N ILE A 12 13.34 2.06 3.13
CA ILE A 12 11.89 2.07 2.92
C ILE A 12 11.26 0.71 3.22
N LEU A 13 11.88 -0.39 2.76
CA LEU A 13 11.39 -1.74 3.02
C LEU A 13 11.40 -2.07 4.52
N LEU A 14 12.50 -1.75 5.22
CA LEU A 14 12.62 -2.01 6.66
C LEU A 14 11.61 -1.18 7.47
N THR A 15 11.43 0.10 7.12
CA THR A 15 10.43 0.95 7.78
C THR A 15 9.01 0.45 7.52
N GLY A 16 8.66 0.12 6.27
CA GLY A 16 7.35 -0.45 5.94
C GLY A 16 7.07 -1.76 6.68
N ALA A 17 8.06 -2.65 6.76
CA ALA A 17 7.96 -3.90 7.50
C ALA A 17 7.77 -3.66 9.01
N ALA A 18 8.57 -2.76 9.61
CA ALA A 18 8.46 -2.41 11.02
C ALA A 18 7.07 -1.83 11.36
N LEU A 19 6.56 -0.91 10.54
CA LEU A 19 5.22 -0.34 10.72
C LEU A 19 4.11 -1.38 10.55
N SER A 20 4.29 -2.34 9.63
CA SER A 20 3.34 -3.45 9.45
C SER A 20 3.27 -4.34 10.70
N VAL A 21 4.42 -4.64 11.31
CA VAL A 21 4.50 -5.38 12.57
C VAL A 21 3.86 -4.59 13.71
N LEU A 22 4.12 -3.28 13.81
CA LEU A 22 3.47 -2.45 14.82
C LEU A 22 1.95 -2.37 14.63
N ALA A 23 1.46 -2.36 13.38
CA ALA A 23 0.03 -2.37 13.07
C ALA A 23 -0.66 -3.68 13.47
N LEU A 24 0.04 -4.82 13.43
CA LEU A 24 -0.45 -6.10 13.96
C LEU A 24 -0.61 -6.08 15.48
N LEU A 25 0.27 -5.34 16.17
CA LEU A 25 0.32 -5.24 17.63
C LEU A 25 -0.54 -4.09 18.17
N SER A 26 -1.14 -3.28 17.30
CA SER A 26 -1.88 -2.09 17.73
C SER A 26 -3.31 -2.45 18.14
N GLY A 27 -3.74 -2.01 19.32
CA GLY A 27 -5.15 -1.87 19.69
C GLY A 27 -5.97 -3.17 19.82
N PRO A 28 -7.29 -3.02 20.07
CA PRO A 28 -8.23 -4.15 20.09
C PRO A 28 -8.37 -4.79 18.71
N LEU A 29 -8.76 -6.07 18.69
CA LEU A 29 -9.01 -6.79 17.44
C LEU A 29 -10.07 -6.08 16.57
N PRO A 30 -9.94 -6.13 15.23
CA PRO A 30 -10.91 -5.50 14.33
C PRO A 30 -12.30 -6.11 14.48
N SER A 31 -13.33 -5.25 14.41
CA SER A 31 -14.72 -5.69 14.42
C SER A 31 -15.15 -6.30 13.09
N VAL A 32 -16.27 -7.06 13.08
CA VAL A 32 -16.83 -7.69 11.87
C VAL A 32 -17.13 -6.66 10.76
N SER A 33 -17.67 -5.48 11.13
CA SER A 33 -17.97 -4.42 10.16
C SER A 33 -16.72 -3.86 9.48
N GLN A 34 -15.56 -3.85 10.16
CA GLN A 34 -14.31 -3.43 9.55
C GLN A 34 -13.79 -4.44 8.53
N TRP A 35 -14.03 -5.74 8.70
CA TRP A 35 -13.71 -6.75 7.69
C TRP A 35 -14.56 -6.59 6.42
N LEU A 36 -15.85 -6.28 6.56
CA LEU A 36 -16.70 -5.95 5.41
C LEU A 36 -16.23 -4.67 4.71
N THR A 37 -15.85 -3.65 5.49
CA THR A 37 -15.28 -2.40 4.98
C THR A 37 -13.99 -2.67 4.22
N LEU A 38 -13.10 -3.51 4.76
CA LEU A 38 -11.87 -3.95 4.09
C LEU A 38 -12.18 -4.63 2.76
N ALA A 39 -13.13 -5.57 2.73
CA ALA A 39 -13.48 -6.29 1.51
C ALA A 39 -13.94 -5.33 0.40
N ALA A 40 -14.83 -4.39 0.73
CA ALA A 40 -15.28 -3.36 -0.20
C ALA A 40 -14.11 -2.48 -0.68
N LEU A 41 -13.28 -2.00 0.24
CA LEU A 41 -12.14 -1.14 -0.10
C LEU A 41 -11.07 -1.87 -0.92
N VAL A 42 -10.80 -3.16 -0.66
CA VAL A 42 -9.86 -3.96 -1.47
C VAL A 42 -10.36 -4.11 -2.90
N VAL A 43 -11.66 -4.39 -3.09
CA VAL A 43 -12.26 -4.49 -4.43
C VAL A 43 -12.13 -3.16 -5.18
N LEU A 44 -12.50 -2.05 -4.54
CA LEU A 44 -12.42 -0.72 -5.13
C LEU A 44 -10.97 -0.29 -5.42
N THR A 45 -10.05 -0.55 -4.49
CA THR A 45 -8.62 -0.24 -4.64
C THR A 45 -8.02 -1.04 -5.79
N THR A 46 -8.31 -2.35 -5.86
CA THR A 46 -7.86 -3.23 -6.96
C THR A 46 -8.42 -2.77 -8.30
N ALA A 47 -9.72 -2.49 -8.38
CA ALA A 47 -10.34 -2.01 -9.60
C ALA A 47 -9.70 -0.68 -10.06
N ALA A 48 -9.49 0.26 -9.13
CA ALA A 48 -8.85 1.54 -9.39
C ALA A 48 -7.40 1.39 -9.85
N GLN A 49 -6.67 0.40 -9.35
CA GLN A 49 -5.28 0.13 -9.73
C GLN A 49 -5.15 -0.30 -11.21
N TYR A 50 -6.21 -0.82 -11.83
CA TYR A 50 -6.23 -1.11 -13.26
C TYR A 50 -6.48 0.12 -14.14
N PHE A 51 -6.91 1.25 -13.58
CA PHE A 51 -7.06 2.51 -14.31
C PHE A 51 -5.77 3.35 -14.25
N GLU A 52 -4.67 2.74 -14.70
CA GLU A 52 -3.36 3.39 -14.82
C GLU A 52 -3.43 4.51 -15.88
N ALA A 53 -3.11 5.74 -15.48
CA ALA A 53 -2.95 6.87 -16.39
C ALA A 53 -1.45 7.12 -16.62
N GLU A 54 -0.97 6.77 -17.81
CA GLU A 54 0.41 7.04 -18.22
C GLU A 54 0.59 8.54 -18.52
N ALA A 55 1.68 9.10 -17.98
CA ALA A 55 2.08 10.48 -18.21
C ALA A 55 3.51 10.55 -18.78
N PRO A 56 3.88 11.67 -19.46
CA PRO A 56 5.22 11.85 -19.98
C PRO A 56 6.30 11.65 -18.90
N GLY A 57 7.44 11.06 -19.28
CA GLY A 57 8.57 10.88 -18.36
C GLY A 57 8.58 9.61 -17.52
N ARG A 58 7.92 8.52 -17.99
CA ARG A 58 7.81 7.24 -17.28
C ARG A 58 7.09 7.38 -15.93
N GLN A 59 6.09 8.24 -15.87
CA GLN A 59 5.23 8.41 -14.71
C GLN A 59 3.88 7.74 -14.96
N SER A 60 3.38 7.05 -13.94
CA SER A 60 2.06 6.43 -13.95
C SER A 60 1.28 6.93 -12.74
N TYR A 61 0.06 7.39 -12.97
CA TYR A 61 -0.85 7.85 -11.92
C TYR A 61 -1.98 6.85 -11.75
N TYR A 62 -2.33 6.58 -10.49
CA TYR A 62 -3.38 5.64 -10.16
C TYR A 62 -4.42 6.31 -9.26
N PRO A 63 -5.73 6.16 -9.53
CA PRO A 63 -6.77 6.76 -8.71
C PRO A 63 -6.97 6.04 -7.36
N HIS A 64 -6.28 4.93 -7.10
CA HIS A 64 -6.50 4.09 -5.93
C HIS A 64 -6.24 4.80 -4.58
N PHE A 65 -5.50 5.92 -4.56
CA PHE A 65 -5.20 6.70 -3.35
C PHE A 65 -6.45 7.14 -2.59
N VAL A 66 -7.56 7.42 -3.27
CA VAL A 66 -8.82 7.82 -2.61
C VAL A 66 -9.34 6.72 -1.69
N PHE A 67 -9.24 5.46 -2.12
CA PHE A 67 -9.68 4.31 -1.34
C PHE A 67 -8.69 3.97 -0.23
N LEU A 68 -7.38 4.12 -0.48
CA LEU A 68 -6.37 4.00 0.59
C LEU A 68 -6.60 5.05 1.68
N PHE A 69 -6.89 6.29 1.31
CA PHE A 69 -7.19 7.35 2.27
C PHE A 69 -8.45 7.06 3.08
N ALA A 70 -9.53 6.56 2.45
CA ALA A 70 -10.70 6.08 3.18
C ALA A 70 -10.32 4.97 4.18
N GLY A 71 -9.41 4.07 3.80
CA GLY A 71 -8.84 3.03 4.66
C GLY A 71 -8.15 3.58 5.90
N VAL A 72 -7.34 4.63 5.75
CA VAL A 72 -6.66 5.31 6.87
C VAL A 72 -7.64 5.77 7.95
N LEU A 73 -8.83 6.24 7.54
CA LEU A 73 -9.86 6.77 8.45
C LEU A 73 -10.76 5.68 9.04
N LEU A 74 -11.12 4.66 8.24
CA LEU A 74 -12.17 3.70 8.60
C LEU A 74 -11.63 2.38 9.16
N LEU A 75 -10.42 1.99 8.79
CA LEU A 75 -9.89 0.68 9.13
C LEU A 75 -8.98 0.71 10.36
N HIS A 76 -8.97 -0.42 11.05
CA HIS A 76 -7.92 -0.76 11.99
C HIS A 76 -6.55 -0.77 11.27
N PRO A 77 -5.44 -0.31 11.88
CA PRO A 77 -4.12 -0.26 11.22
C PRO A 77 -3.70 -1.57 10.55
N PHE A 78 -3.92 -2.71 11.21
CA PHE A 78 -3.69 -4.03 10.62
C PHE A 78 -4.47 -4.25 9.30
N LEU A 79 -5.76 -3.89 9.27
CA LEU A 79 -6.58 -4.07 8.07
C LEU A 79 -6.17 -3.09 6.96
N PHE A 80 -5.72 -1.88 7.31
CA PHE A 80 -5.16 -0.95 6.33
C PHE A 80 -3.91 -1.54 5.64
N VAL A 81 -3.02 -2.20 6.39
CA VAL A 81 -1.86 -2.90 5.81
C VAL A 81 -2.31 -3.97 4.80
N LEU A 82 -3.37 -4.73 5.12
CA LEU A 82 -3.95 -5.70 4.18
C LEU A 82 -4.55 -5.00 2.94
N GLN A 83 -5.25 -3.88 3.13
CA GLN A 83 -5.83 -3.11 2.03
C GLN A 83 -4.76 -2.60 1.06
N VAL A 84 -3.59 -2.17 1.55
CA VAL A 84 -2.47 -1.79 0.68
C VAL A 84 -1.90 -3.03 0.01
N THR A 85 -1.62 -4.08 0.77
CA THR A 85 -0.86 -5.24 0.30
C THR A 85 -1.60 -6.03 -0.78
N ILE A 86 -2.88 -6.33 -0.57
CA ILE A 86 -3.64 -7.24 -1.44
C ILE A 86 -3.73 -6.74 -2.91
N PRO A 87 -4.20 -5.50 -3.19
CA PRO A 87 -4.28 -4.96 -4.55
C PRO A 87 -2.91 -4.93 -5.25
N HIS A 88 -1.86 -4.55 -4.52
CA HIS A 88 -0.50 -4.51 -5.05
C HIS A 88 0.03 -5.90 -5.40
N LEU A 89 -0.26 -6.92 -4.60
CA LEU A 89 0.10 -8.31 -4.92
C LEU A 89 -0.69 -8.85 -6.12
N ILE A 90 -1.97 -8.47 -6.24
CA ILE A 90 -2.81 -8.83 -7.40
C ILE A 90 -2.22 -8.22 -8.67
N GLU A 91 -1.90 -6.93 -8.67
CA GLU A 91 -1.25 -6.25 -9.80
C GLU A 91 0.08 -6.94 -10.14
N TRP A 92 0.89 -7.23 -9.13
CA TRP A 92 2.19 -7.86 -9.34
C TRP A 92 2.08 -9.25 -9.95
N ALA A 93 1.14 -10.06 -9.47
CA ALA A 93 0.84 -11.36 -10.05
C ALA A 93 0.38 -11.21 -11.51
N GLN A 94 -0.54 -10.27 -11.78
CA GLN A 94 -1.03 -10.01 -13.13
C GLN A 94 0.10 -9.63 -14.10
N LYS A 95 0.97 -8.68 -13.72
CA LYS A 95 2.09 -8.22 -14.57
C LYS A 95 3.12 -9.33 -14.80
N ARG A 96 3.36 -10.19 -13.79
CA ARG A 96 4.24 -11.36 -13.93
C ARG A 96 3.67 -12.42 -14.87
N LEU A 97 2.37 -12.73 -14.72
CA LEU A 97 1.69 -13.72 -15.55
C LEU A 97 1.56 -13.26 -17.01
N SER A 98 1.43 -11.95 -17.26
CA SER A 98 1.35 -11.39 -18.61
C SER A 98 2.72 -11.18 -19.27
N GLY A 99 3.83 -11.50 -18.58
CA GLY A 99 5.19 -11.23 -19.07
C GLY A 99 5.50 -9.74 -19.25
N SER A 100 4.81 -8.85 -18.53
CA SER A 100 5.02 -7.41 -18.63
C SER A 100 6.45 -7.02 -18.23
N PRO A 101 7.09 -6.05 -18.91
CA PRO A 101 8.36 -5.50 -18.45
C PRO A 101 8.20 -4.64 -17.17
N LEU A 102 6.97 -4.22 -16.83
CA LEU A 102 6.66 -3.45 -15.64
C LEU A 102 6.69 -4.34 -14.38
N LEU A 103 7.11 -3.78 -13.24
CA LEU A 103 7.19 -4.47 -11.94
C LEU A 103 8.02 -5.78 -11.95
N ARG A 104 8.87 -5.96 -12.96
CA ARG A 104 9.68 -7.18 -13.14
C ARG A 104 10.72 -7.34 -12.03
N ASP A 105 11.36 -6.22 -11.69
CA ASP A 105 12.32 -6.15 -10.59
C ASP A 105 11.62 -6.40 -9.25
N TRP A 106 12.15 -7.36 -8.48
CA TRP A 106 11.47 -7.90 -7.31
C TRP A 106 11.18 -6.86 -6.22
N TYR A 107 12.01 -5.81 -6.13
CA TYR A 107 11.95 -4.81 -5.06
C TYR A 107 10.90 -3.73 -5.31
N ILE A 108 10.42 -3.55 -6.56
CA ILE A 108 9.54 -2.42 -6.91
C ILE A 108 8.21 -2.51 -6.16
N GLN A 109 7.51 -3.64 -6.22
CA GLN A 109 6.20 -3.73 -5.59
C GLN A 109 6.25 -3.75 -4.06
N PRO A 110 7.17 -4.49 -3.40
CA PRO A 110 7.39 -4.36 -1.97
C PRO A 110 7.73 -2.93 -1.53
N PHE A 111 8.49 -2.20 -2.36
CA PHE A 111 8.79 -0.79 -2.12
C PHE A 111 7.53 0.07 -2.19
N ASN A 112 6.69 -0.10 -3.23
CA ASN A 112 5.41 0.61 -3.35
C ASN A 112 4.50 0.34 -2.14
N ILE A 113 4.32 -0.93 -1.77
CA ILE A 113 3.56 -1.34 -0.58
C ILE A 113 4.08 -0.62 0.67
N SER A 114 5.40 -0.65 0.88
CA SER A 114 6.03 0.00 2.03
C SER A 114 5.81 1.51 2.03
N MET A 115 5.94 2.17 0.89
CA MET A 115 5.67 3.61 0.75
C MET A 115 4.24 3.97 1.11
N HIS A 116 3.25 3.22 0.61
CA HIS A 116 1.84 3.47 0.93
C HIS A 116 1.52 3.21 2.41
N ILE A 117 2.13 2.19 3.02
CA ILE A 117 2.00 1.92 4.46
C ILE A 117 2.59 3.07 5.27
N ILE A 118 3.82 3.52 4.95
CA ILE A 118 4.46 4.66 5.63
C ILE A 118 3.58 5.90 5.51
N ALA A 119 3.16 6.26 4.30
CA ALA A 119 2.32 7.43 4.06
C ALA A 119 0.99 7.37 4.84
N GLY A 120 0.29 6.22 4.79
CA GLY A 120 -0.98 6.05 5.48
C GLY A 120 -0.86 6.05 7.01
N VAL A 121 0.16 5.38 7.55
CA VAL A 121 0.42 5.37 9.00
C VAL A 121 0.80 6.77 9.49
N THR A 122 1.66 7.49 8.76
CA THR A 122 2.01 8.87 9.10
C THR A 122 0.79 9.78 9.01
N ALA A 123 -0.04 9.67 7.98
CA ALA A 123 -1.28 10.44 7.86
C ALA A 123 -2.23 10.18 9.04
N ARG A 124 -2.37 8.90 9.45
CA ARG A 124 -3.17 8.54 10.63
C ARG A 124 -2.61 9.13 11.92
N ALA A 125 -1.28 9.06 12.10
CA ALA A 125 -0.62 9.60 13.28
C ALA A 125 -0.84 11.12 13.41
N VAL A 126 -0.76 11.84 12.28
CA VAL A 126 -1.08 13.28 12.24
C VAL A 126 -2.55 13.51 12.56
N PHE A 127 -3.48 12.75 11.95
CA PHE A 127 -4.91 12.90 12.21
C PHE A 127 -5.27 12.69 13.69
N VAL A 128 -4.75 11.62 14.31
CA VAL A 128 -4.99 11.34 15.73
C VAL A 128 -4.24 12.30 16.66
N GLY A 129 -3.08 12.82 16.25
CA GLY A 129 -2.33 13.79 17.04
C GLY A 129 -2.89 15.22 16.99
N LEU A 130 -3.77 15.53 16.03
CA LEU A 130 -4.44 16.82 15.88
C LEU A 130 -5.81 16.88 16.57
N VAL A 131 -6.38 15.74 16.96
CA VAL A 131 -7.72 15.59 17.56
C VAL A 131 -7.57 15.19 19.02
#